data_AF-A0A6C0D2F3-F1
#
_entry.id   AF-A0A6C0D2F3-F1
#
_cell.length_a   1.000
_cell.length_b   1.000
_cell.length_c   1.000
_cell.angle_alpha   90.00
_cell.angle_beta   90.00
_cell.angle_gamma   90.00
#
_symmetry.space_group_name_H-M   'P 1'
#
loop_
_entity.id
_entity.type
_entity.pdbx_description
1 polymer ?
#
loop_
_entity_poly.entity_id
_entity_poly.type
_entity_poly.pdbx_seq_one_letter_code
_entity_poly.pdbx_strand_id
1 'polypeptide(L)'
;MRILPPDEKERFSISFDSNLIRTGSNSDGACFFYSMNLAFRDFREASLEEKKEFIENQRRTLAGELTLGDWMSINHGHFCFLQLLYTMRNCIFVLNYLGSGKANPHDKQRWVADWGAFLEEDSFEIWLRLFPVEIVDNELFNNWHNHLSTSKVITIDSISSSLKELCGKHMDKLFDSPSWKHDLLTDEQKESLKEGMYEFWGKLLSQCISKSLLLQKQRIETYHTWADMDTILSITPYLPYDLIFIHSESKDVYFDTRNISSETGQNGQNGRQEQNNISPSLDGSVEDETLDPSEREVVILLYYPDCHFENVGRIVNNEDGKQKIIRVFQNDDDFVRELRMKN
;
A
#
# COMPACT_ATOMS: atom_id res chain seq x y z
N MET A 1 25.50 3.35 -10.74
CA MET A 1 24.40 3.34 -11.74
C MET A 1 24.19 4.77 -12.24
N ARG A 2 24.00 5.01 -13.55
CA ARG A 2 23.80 6.37 -14.10
C ARG A 2 22.31 6.61 -14.34
N ILE A 3 21.70 7.49 -13.54
CA ILE A 3 20.37 8.06 -13.81
C ILE A 3 20.51 8.96 -15.04
N LEU A 4 19.62 8.81 -16.03
CA LEU A 4 19.63 9.72 -17.17
C LEU A 4 18.98 11.05 -16.80
N PRO A 5 19.61 12.18 -17.13
CA PRO A 5 18.93 13.46 -17.16
C PRO A 5 17.63 13.41 -17.99
N PRO A 6 16.68 14.31 -17.72
CA PRO A 6 15.52 14.50 -18.58
C PRO A 6 15.97 14.71 -20.03
N ASP A 7 15.23 14.12 -20.98
CA ASP A 7 15.48 14.17 -22.42
C ASP A 7 16.71 13.39 -22.96
N GLU A 8 17.60 12.87 -22.09
CA GLU A 8 18.61 11.90 -22.51
C GLU A 8 17.96 10.53 -22.81
N LYS A 9 18.54 9.83 -23.80
CA LYS A 9 18.08 8.53 -24.28
C LYS A 9 19.25 7.57 -24.36
N GLU A 10 19.03 6.36 -23.89
CA GLU A 10 19.99 5.27 -24.02
C GLU A 10 19.26 4.01 -24.47
N ARG A 11 19.87 3.25 -25.39
CA ARG A 11 19.33 1.94 -25.78
C ARG A 11 19.49 1.00 -24.61
N PHE A 12 18.38 0.42 -24.19
CA PHE A 12 18.37 -0.53 -23.11
C PHE A 12 18.56 -1.93 -23.72
N SER A 13 19.73 -2.53 -23.50
CA SER A 13 20.00 -3.88 -24.01
C SER A 13 19.25 -4.89 -23.16
N ILE A 14 18.00 -5.17 -23.51
CA ILE A 14 17.29 -6.35 -23.04
C ILE A 14 17.42 -7.44 -24.10
N SER A 15 17.49 -8.69 -23.67
CA SER A 15 17.70 -9.85 -24.53
C SER A 15 16.64 -10.02 -25.62
N PHE A 16 15.46 -9.41 -25.46
CA PHE A 16 14.32 -9.66 -26.33
C PHE A 16 13.90 -8.50 -27.25
N ASP A 17 14.28 -7.24 -26.98
CA ASP A 17 14.05 -6.16 -27.94
C ASP A 17 15.16 -5.10 -27.87
N SER A 18 15.98 -5.05 -28.91
CA SER A 18 17.09 -4.09 -29.06
C SER A 18 16.66 -2.65 -29.37
N ASN A 19 15.36 -2.44 -29.64
CA ASN A 19 14.78 -1.13 -29.96
C ASN A 19 14.18 -0.43 -28.74
N LEU A 20 14.29 -1.03 -27.55
CA LEU A 20 13.87 -0.39 -26.33
C LEU A 20 14.85 0.70 -25.93
N ILE A 21 14.29 1.83 -25.51
CA ILE A 21 15.03 2.96 -25.00
C ILE A 21 14.46 3.36 -23.65
N ARG A 22 15.36 3.71 -22.74
CA ARG A 22 14.99 4.45 -21.54
C ARG A 22 14.98 5.94 -21.87
N THR A 23 13.94 6.63 -21.42
CA THR A 23 13.87 8.09 -21.49
C THR A 23 13.91 8.61 -20.07
N GLY A 24 14.95 9.38 -19.74
CA GLY A 24 15.25 9.81 -18.38
C GLY A 24 14.07 10.50 -17.68
N SER A 25 14.18 10.65 -16.35
CA SER A 25 13.13 11.19 -15.49
C SER A 25 13.71 12.25 -14.54
N ASN A 26 12.85 13.11 -14.01
CA ASN A 26 13.24 14.06 -12.96
C ASN A 26 13.42 13.31 -11.64
N SER A 27 14.52 13.59 -10.93
CA SER A 27 14.87 12.93 -9.66
C SER A 27 14.65 13.85 -8.46
N ASP A 28 13.44 14.39 -8.31
CA ASP A 28 13.09 15.39 -7.28
C ASP A 28 12.16 14.85 -6.17
N GLY A 29 11.98 13.54 -6.09
CA GLY A 29 10.99 12.92 -5.21
C GLY A 29 9.79 12.35 -5.96
N ALA A 30 9.48 12.86 -7.16
CA ALA A 30 8.31 12.47 -7.93
C ALA A 30 8.64 11.62 -9.18
N CYS A 31 9.81 10.96 -9.21
CA CYS A 31 10.32 10.26 -10.40
C CYS A 31 9.36 9.21 -10.96
N PHE A 32 8.59 8.52 -10.11
CA PHE A 32 7.52 7.60 -10.53
C PHE A 32 6.45 8.32 -11.37
N PHE A 33 5.87 9.40 -10.83
CA PHE A 33 4.83 10.18 -11.49
C PHE A 33 5.35 10.83 -12.78
N TYR A 34 6.58 11.35 -12.78
CA TYR A 34 7.21 11.82 -14.01
C TYR A 34 7.33 10.71 -15.06
N SER A 35 7.87 9.55 -14.70
CA SER A 35 8.12 8.45 -15.64
C SER A 35 6.83 7.91 -16.25
N MET A 36 5.77 7.85 -15.46
CA MET A 36 4.45 7.44 -15.91
C MET A 36 3.88 8.47 -16.90
N ASN A 37 3.88 9.75 -16.55
CA ASN A 37 3.26 10.79 -17.37
C ASN A 37 4.09 11.18 -18.61
N LEU A 38 5.41 10.94 -18.62
CA LEU A 38 6.27 11.13 -19.80
C LEU A 38 5.88 10.26 -20.99
N ALA A 39 5.04 9.23 -20.80
CA ALA A 39 4.44 8.47 -21.89
C ALA A 39 3.51 9.33 -22.77
N PHE A 40 2.87 10.36 -22.20
CA PHE A 40 1.88 11.19 -22.87
C PHE A 40 2.50 12.45 -23.48
N ARG A 41 2.02 12.83 -24.66
CA ARG A 41 2.61 13.94 -25.43
C ARG A 41 2.47 15.27 -24.74
N ASP A 42 1.27 15.59 -24.27
CA ASP A 42 0.95 16.90 -23.70
C ASP A 42 1.78 17.15 -22.44
N PHE A 43 1.93 16.13 -21.58
CA PHE A 43 2.81 16.21 -20.42
C PHE A 43 4.28 16.39 -20.81
N ARG A 44 4.78 15.75 -21.88
CA ARG A 44 6.18 15.94 -22.31
C ARG A 44 6.47 17.36 -22.79
N GLU A 45 5.56 17.91 -23.58
CA GLU A 45 5.72 19.22 -24.21
C GLU A 45 5.48 20.39 -23.23
N ALA A 46 4.84 20.12 -22.09
CA ALA A 46 4.65 21.08 -21.01
C ALA A 46 5.97 21.58 -20.39
N SER A 47 5.93 22.80 -19.86
CA SER A 47 7.00 23.39 -19.04
C SER A 47 7.22 22.59 -17.74
N LEU A 48 8.35 22.85 -17.07
CA LEU A 48 8.65 22.16 -15.81
C LEU A 48 7.63 22.52 -14.73
N GLU A 49 7.19 23.77 -14.68
CA GLU A 49 6.20 24.29 -13.75
C GLU A 49 4.84 23.64 -13.96
N GLU A 50 4.36 23.55 -15.21
CA GLU A 50 3.12 22.86 -15.56
C GLU A 50 3.18 21.37 -15.22
N LYS A 51 4.33 20.71 -15.44
CA LYS A 51 4.53 19.31 -15.05
C LYS A 51 4.43 19.11 -13.54
N LYS A 52 5.01 20.03 -12.75
CA LYS A 52 4.96 19.99 -11.29
C LYS A 52 3.53 20.13 -10.80
N GLU A 53 2.82 21.14 -11.28
CA GLU A 53 1.41 21.39 -10.94
C GLU A 53 0.53 20.19 -11.32
N PHE A 54 0.73 19.62 -12.51
CA PHE A 54 0.03 18.41 -12.94
C PHE A 54 0.26 17.25 -11.96
N ILE A 55 1.52 16.98 -11.59
CA ILE A 55 1.86 15.90 -10.65
C ILE A 55 1.27 16.16 -9.26
N GLU A 56 1.36 17.38 -8.73
CA GLU A 56 0.76 17.73 -7.44
C GLU A 56 -0.75 17.49 -7.42
N ASN A 57 -1.44 17.91 -8.48
CA ASN A 57 -2.88 17.69 -8.64
C ASN A 57 -3.21 16.20 -8.76
N GLN A 58 -2.48 15.46 -9.61
CA GLN A 58 -2.66 14.01 -9.75
C GLN A 58 -2.45 13.29 -8.41
N ARG A 59 -1.40 13.63 -7.66
CA ARG A 59 -1.09 13.06 -6.34
C ARG A 59 -2.21 13.34 -5.34
N ARG A 60 -2.72 14.57 -5.29
CA ARG A 60 -3.85 14.92 -4.41
C ARG A 60 -5.12 14.15 -4.77
N THR A 61 -5.43 14.02 -6.07
CA THR A 61 -6.58 13.23 -6.54
C THR A 61 -6.46 11.78 -6.11
N LEU A 62 -5.33 11.13 -6.40
CA LEU A 62 -5.08 9.73 -6.04
C LEU A 62 -5.14 9.49 -4.52
N ALA A 63 -4.61 10.42 -3.72
CA ALA A 63 -4.71 10.37 -2.26
C ALA A 63 -6.18 10.51 -1.79
N GLY A 64 -6.97 11.35 -2.46
CA GLY A 64 -8.41 11.49 -2.23
C GLY A 64 -9.18 10.19 -2.49
N GLU A 65 -8.89 9.55 -3.63
CA GLU A 65 -9.55 8.33 -4.11
C GLU A 65 -9.24 7.09 -3.27
N LEU A 66 -8.06 7.02 -2.64
CA LEU A 66 -7.68 5.87 -1.81
C LEU A 66 -8.68 5.64 -0.66
N THR A 67 -9.44 4.55 -0.71
CA THR A 67 -10.38 4.19 0.36
C THR A 67 -9.74 3.26 1.38
N LEU A 68 -10.41 3.08 2.52
CA LEU A 68 -10.00 2.09 3.52
C LEU A 68 -10.08 0.66 2.98
N GLY A 69 -11.11 0.34 2.19
CA GLY A 69 -11.25 -0.99 1.59
C GLY A 69 -10.09 -1.31 0.66
N ASP A 70 -9.71 -0.34 -0.16
CA ASP A 70 -8.58 -0.47 -1.10
C ASP A 70 -7.25 -0.62 -0.34
N TRP A 71 -7.02 0.22 0.67
CA TRP A 71 -5.83 0.12 1.53
C TRP A 71 -5.70 -1.25 2.22
N MET A 72 -6.81 -1.78 2.73
CA MET A 72 -6.85 -3.09 3.38
C MET A 72 -6.66 -4.26 2.40
N SER A 73 -7.00 -4.08 1.12
CA SER A 73 -6.83 -5.10 0.08
C SER A 73 -5.39 -5.29 -0.37
N ILE A 74 -4.54 -4.29 -0.11
CA ILE A 74 -3.11 -4.37 -0.38
C ILE A 74 -2.45 -5.00 0.84
N ASN A 75 -1.42 -5.83 0.63
CA ASN A 75 -0.68 -6.56 1.68
C ASN A 75 -0.27 -5.74 2.92
N HIS A 76 -0.37 -4.40 2.92
CA HIS A 76 -0.04 -3.51 4.03
C HIS A 76 -1.12 -3.28 5.07
N GLY A 77 -2.39 -3.53 4.74
CA GLY A 77 -3.40 -3.76 5.79
C GLY A 77 -2.93 -4.85 6.76
N HIS A 78 -2.18 -5.84 6.25
CA HIS A 78 -1.58 -6.91 7.06
C HIS A 78 -0.41 -6.41 7.91
N PHE A 79 0.45 -5.51 7.42
CA PHE A 79 1.59 -5.00 8.18
C PHE A 79 1.17 -4.11 9.36
N CYS A 80 0.20 -3.22 9.17
CA CYS A 80 -0.36 -2.44 10.27
C CYS A 80 -1.03 -3.34 11.31
N PHE A 81 -1.66 -4.41 10.84
CA PHE A 81 -2.21 -5.43 11.71
C PHE A 81 -1.12 -6.22 12.48
N LEU A 82 -0.02 -6.61 11.84
CA LEU A 82 1.12 -7.27 12.50
C LEU A 82 1.73 -6.39 13.59
N GLN A 83 1.86 -5.08 13.35
CA GLN A 83 2.32 -4.12 14.35
C GLN A 83 1.34 -3.98 15.51
N LEU A 84 0.02 -4.02 15.25
CA LEU A 84 -0.98 -4.05 16.30
C LEU A 84 -0.88 -5.33 17.14
N LEU A 85 -0.76 -6.50 16.50
CA LEU A 85 -0.58 -7.78 17.20
C LEU A 85 0.68 -7.78 18.07
N TYR A 86 1.76 -7.20 17.57
CA TYR A 86 2.98 -7.03 18.35
C TYR A 86 2.77 -6.14 19.57
N THR A 87 2.11 -4.99 19.39
CA THR A 87 1.73 -4.08 20.47
C THR A 87 0.86 -4.80 21.50
N MET A 88 -0.12 -5.57 21.06
CA MET A 88 -0.99 -6.38 21.91
C MET A 88 -0.23 -7.40 22.73
N ARG A 89 0.67 -8.14 22.11
CA ARG A 89 1.50 -9.11 22.81
C ARG A 89 2.31 -8.44 23.92
N ASN A 90 2.89 -7.27 23.65
CA ASN A 90 3.64 -6.52 24.66
C ASN A 90 2.74 -6.04 25.79
N CYS A 91 1.57 -5.51 25.46
CA CYS A 91 0.57 -5.11 26.44
C CYS A 91 0.14 -6.28 27.33
N ILE A 92 -0.14 -7.43 26.73
CA ILE A 92 -0.47 -8.67 27.43
C ILE A 92 0.69 -9.13 28.33
N PHE A 93 1.93 -9.10 27.84
CA PHE A 93 3.12 -9.43 28.63
C PHE A 93 3.27 -8.51 29.84
N VAL A 94 3.05 -7.22 29.66
CA VAL A 94 3.07 -6.22 30.74
C VAL A 94 1.97 -6.51 31.75
N LEU A 95 0.73 -6.78 31.33
CA LEU A 95 -0.36 -7.14 32.23
C LEU A 95 -0.02 -8.40 33.05
N ASN A 96 0.59 -9.41 32.43
CA ASN A 96 1.08 -10.59 33.13
C ASN A 96 2.17 -10.26 34.15
N TYR A 97 3.14 -9.41 33.79
CA TYR A 97 4.20 -8.95 34.70
C TYR A 97 3.62 -8.21 35.91
N LEU A 98 2.70 -7.26 35.66
CA LEU A 98 2.04 -6.46 36.70
C LEU A 98 1.18 -7.33 37.63
N GLY A 99 0.48 -8.32 37.08
CA GLY A 99 -0.36 -9.28 37.81
C GLY A 99 0.40 -10.40 38.53
N SER A 100 1.68 -10.65 38.17
CA SER A 100 2.49 -11.70 38.78
C SER A 100 2.95 -11.42 40.22
N GLY A 101 2.67 -10.22 40.74
CA GLY A 101 3.20 -9.75 42.03
C GLY A 101 4.69 -9.41 42.02
N LYS A 102 5.39 -9.61 40.89
CA LYS A 102 6.82 -9.30 40.74
C LYS A 102 7.11 -7.84 40.40
N ALA A 103 6.14 -7.12 39.85
CA ALA A 103 6.29 -5.71 39.49
C ALA A 103 6.35 -4.83 40.74
N ASN A 104 7.39 -4.00 40.84
CA ASN A 104 7.50 -3.03 41.91
C ASN A 104 6.44 -1.89 41.72
N PRO A 105 6.08 -1.15 42.77
CA PRO A 105 5.06 -0.08 42.66
C PRO A 105 5.38 1.04 41.66
N HIS A 106 6.67 1.33 41.45
CA HIS A 106 7.12 2.35 40.50
C HIS A 106 6.93 1.89 39.05
N ASP A 107 7.19 0.61 38.74
CA ASP A 107 6.90 0.02 37.43
C ASP A 107 5.39 0.09 37.14
N LYS A 108 4.55 -0.17 38.15
CA LYS A 108 3.08 -0.06 38.01
C LYS A 108 2.63 1.36 37.66
N GLN A 109 3.14 2.37 38.38
CA GLN A 109 2.80 3.77 38.11
C GLN A 109 3.31 4.27 36.76
N ARG A 110 4.54 3.91 36.39
CA ARG A 110 5.11 4.27 35.08
C ARG A 110 4.31 3.66 33.94
N TRP A 111 3.94 2.38 34.03
CA TRP A 111 3.14 1.74 32.99
C TRP A 111 1.73 2.32 32.87
N VAL A 112 1.08 2.67 33.97
CA VAL A 112 -0.22 3.37 33.93
C VAL A 112 -0.08 4.75 33.29
N ALA A 113 1.01 5.48 33.57
CA ALA A 113 1.27 6.78 32.94
C ALA A 113 1.60 6.63 31.43
N ASP A 114 2.42 5.65 31.06
CA ASP A 114 2.80 5.37 29.67
C ASP A 114 1.58 4.88 28.85
N TRP A 115 0.65 4.13 29.46
CA TRP A 115 -0.62 3.74 28.84
C TRP A 115 -1.66 4.86 28.80
N GLY A 116 -1.70 5.73 29.82
CA GLY A 116 -2.52 6.94 29.79
C GLY A 116 -2.08 7.84 28.62
N ALA A 117 -0.77 8.04 28.47
CA ALA A 117 -0.18 8.78 27.36
C ALA A 117 -0.38 8.10 25.99
N PHE A 118 -0.49 6.77 25.94
CA PHE A 118 -0.83 6.01 24.73
C PHE A 118 -2.26 6.31 24.22
N LEU A 119 -3.19 6.61 25.14
CA LEU A 119 -4.59 6.91 24.83
C LEU A 119 -4.84 8.39 24.48
N GLU A 120 -3.90 9.29 24.78
CA GLU A 120 -4.08 10.75 24.72
C GLU A 120 -3.31 11.46 23.58
N GLU A 121 -3.10 10.82 22.42
CA GLU A 121 -2.59 11.42 21.15
C GLU A 121 -1.06 11.45 20.88
N ASP A 122 -0.74 11.43 19.57
CA ASP A 122 0.54 11.63 18.87
C ASP A 122 1.78 10.76 19.15
N SER A 123 1.81 9.96 20.21
CA SER A 123 2.94 9.08 20.52
C SER A 123 3.01 7.78 19.69
N PHE A 124 2.01 7.52 18.84
CA PHE A 124 1.94 6.34 17.95
C PHE A 124 3.05 6.32 16.88
N GLU A 125 3.47 7.48 16.36
CA GLU A 125 4.50 7.55 15.30
C GLU A 125 5.90 7.15 15.82
N ILE A 126 6.15 7.42 17.11
CA ILE A 126 7.41 7.08 17.78
C ILE A 126 7.55 5.56 17.94
N TRP A 127 6.45 4.84 18.21
CA TRP A 127 6.49 3.40 18.42
C TRP A 127 6.53 2.59 17.13
N LEU A 128 5.92 3.06 16.03
CA LEU A 128 6.08 2.47 14.70
C LEU A 128 7.55 2.40 14.24
N ARG A 129 8.40 3.32 14.74
CA ARG A 129 9.84 3.38 14.43
C ARG A 129 10.73 2.58 15.37
N LEU A 130 10.24 2.18 16.55
CA LEU A 130 11.08 1.62 17.62
C LEU A 130 11.07 0.09 17.73
N PHE A 131 10.32 -0.62 16.89
CA PHE A 131 10.20 -2.08 16.99
C PHE A 131 10.63 -2.82 15.72
N PRO A 132 11.86 -3.37 15.68
CA PRO A 132 12.23 -4.31 14.64
C PRO A 132 11.39 -5.59 14.75
N VAL A 133 10.95 -6.10 13.59
CA VAL A 133 9.99 -7.21 13.37
C VAL A 133 10.51 -8.59 13.83
N GLU A 134 11.67 -8.67 14.49
CA GLU A 134 12.47 -9.90 14.54
C GLU A 134 12.08 -10.92 15.62
N ILE A 135 10.98 -10.74 16.37
CA ILE A 135 10.50 -11.77 17.30
C ILE A 135 8.99 -11.88 17.22
N VAL A 136 8.49 -12.47 16.14
CA VAL A 136 7.12 -12.98 16.12
C VAL A 136 7.13 -14.39 16.71
N ASP A 137 6.20 -14.65 17.62
CA ASP A 137 5.94 -16.01 18.08
C ASP A 137 5.47 -16.84 16.88
N ASN A 138 6.29 -17.80 16.45
CA ASN A 138 6.08 -18.57 15.23
C ASN A 138 4.73 -19.29 15.22
N GLU A 139 4.17 -19.66 16.37
CA GLU A 139 2.90 -20.39 16.43
C GLU A 139 1.70 -19.48 16.12
N LEU A 140 1.73 -18.25 16.63
CA LEU A 140 0.71 -17.23 16.41
C LEU A 140 0.81 -16.70 14.97
N PHE A 141 2.02 -16.46 14.48
CA PHE A 141 2.28 -16.11 13.08
C PHE A 141 1.85 -17.22 12.13
N ASN A 142 2.21 -18.49 12.40
CA ASN A 142 1.92 -19.60 11.48
C ASN A 142 0.43 -19.93 11.42
N ASN A 143 -0.28 -19.95 12.56
CA ASN A 143 -1.73 -20.19 12.56
C ASN A 143 -2.49 -19.08 11.80
N TRP A 144 -2.02 -17.83 11.92
CA TRP A 144 -2.62 -16.71 11.21
C TRP A 144 -2.20 -16.64 9.75
N HIS A 145 -0.91 -16.81 9.43
CA HIS A 145 -0.39 -16.90 8.07
C HIS A 145 -1.12 -17.98 7.28
N ASN A 146 -1.39 -19.14 7.90
CA ASN A 146 -2.22 -20.18 7.30
C ASN A 146 -3.66 -19.71 7.07
N HIS A 147 -4.30 -19.05 8.05
CA HIS A 147 -5.66 -18.53 7.87
C HIS A 147 -5.74 -17.44 6.78
N LEU A 148 -4.73 -16.58 6.69
CA LEU A 148 -4.63 -15.50 5.70
C LEU A 148 -4.29 -16.01 4.30
N SER A 149 -3.38 -16.99 4.19
CA SER A 149 -3.05 -17.63 2.91
C SER A 149 -4.27 -18.32 2.26
N THR A 150 -5.32 -18.58 3.05
CA THR A 150 -6.58 -19.18 2.59
C THR A 150 -7.74 -18.20 2.43
N SER A 151 -7.63 -16.98 2.95
CA SER A 151 -8.67 -15.95 2.90
C SER A 151 -8.38 -14.98 1.75
N LYS A 152 -9.26 -14.90 0.75
CA LYS A 152 -9.11 -13.96 -0.37
C LYS A 152 -9.33 -12.50 0.00
N VAL A 153 -9.91 -12.20 1.18
CA VAL A 153 -10.19 -10.82 1.61
C VAL A 153 -10.08 -10.73 3.14
N ILE A 154 -9.15 -9.93 3.64
CA ILE A 154 -9.13 -9.56 5.06
C ILE A 154 -10.06 -8.37 5.29
N THR A 155 -11.01 -8.53 6.20
CA THR A 155 -11.90 -7.45 6.64
C THR A 155 -11.59 -7.02 8.06
N ILE A 156 -11.99 -5.80 8.43
CA ILE A 156 -11.91 -5.30 9.81
C ILE A 156 -12.66 -6.24 10.77
N ASP A 157 -13.80 -6.79 10.34
CA ASP A 157 -14.59 -7.73 11.14
C ASP A 157 -13.86 -9.05 11.38
N SER A 158 -13.19 -9.58 10.34
CA SER A 158 -12.38 -10.81 10.47
C SER A 158 -11.21 -10.63 11.43
N ILE A 159 -10.57 -9.45 11.37
CA ILE A 159 -9.50 -9.04 12.27
C ILE A 159 -10.04 -8.90 13.70
N SER A 160 -11.12 -8.15 13.89
CA SER A 160 -11.77 -7.91 15.18
C SER A 160 -12.21 -9.21 15.84
N SER A 161 -12.76 -10.14 15.07
CA SER A 161 -13.16 -11.46 15.58
C SER A 161 -11.96 -12.28 16.06
N SER A 162 -10.87 -12.28 15.30
CA SER A 162 -9.62 -12.97 15.67
C SER A 162 -8.98 -12.35 16.91
N LEU A 163 -9.01 -11.02 17.02
CA LEU A 163 -8.55 -10.29 18.20
C LEU A 163 -9.34 -10.66 19.45
N LYS A 164 -10.68 -10.72 19.33
CA LYS A 164 -11.56 -11.16 20.43
C LYS A 164 -11.23 -12.59 20.86
N GLU A 165 -11.09 -13.51 19.91
CA GLU A 165 -10.74 -14.90 20.22
C GLU A 165 -9.37 -15.00 20.94
N LEU A 166 -8.36 -14.28 20.45
CA LEU A 166 -7.02 -14.28 21.03
C LEU A 166 -7.01 -13.68 22.44
N CYS A 167 -7.61 -12.51 22.60
CA CYS A 167 -7.76 -11.83 23.89
C CYS A 167 -8.53 -12.70 24.87
N GLY A 168 -9.64 -13.33 24.43
CA GLY A 168 -10.45 -14.22 25.25
C GLY A 168 -9.64 -15.40 25.78
N LYS A 169 -8.99 -16.15 24.88
CA LYS A 169 -8.10 -17.27 25.25
C LYS A 169 -7.00 -16.85 26.23
N HIS A 170 -6.47 -15.65 26.07
CA HIS A 170 -5.44 -15.15 26.98
C HIS A 170 -6.00 -14.76 28.35
N MET A 171 -7.13 -14.06 28.37
CA MET A 171 -7.81 -13.67 29.62
C MET A 171 -8.27 -14.88 30.41
N ASP A 172 -8.77 -15.93 29.74
CA ASP A 172 -9.12 -17.20 30.38
C ASP A 172 -7.90 -17.82 31.08
N LYS A 173 -6.77 -17.91 30.38
CA LYS A 173 -5.51 -18.39 30.97
C LYS A 173 -5.04 -17.51 32.14
N LEU A 174 -5.21 -16.20 32.04
CA LEU A 174 -4.87 -15.26 33.10
C LEU A 174 -5.73 -15.52 34.35
N PHE A 175 -7.04 -15.67 34.18
CA PHE A 175 -7.98 -15.94 35.27
C PHE A 175 -7.79 -17.32 35.91
N ASP A 176 -7.37 -18.31 35.13
CA ASP A 176 -7.04 -19.66 35.62
C ASP A 176 -5.66 -19.75 36.31
N SER A 177 -4.83 -18.70 36.17
CA SER A 177 -3.49 -18.66 36.77
C SER A 177 -3.55 -18.67 38.30
N PRO A 178 -2.66 -19.43 38.98
CA PRO A 178 -2.56 -19.42 40.44
C PRO A 178 -2.37 -18.04 41.07
N SER A 179 -1.76 -17.09 40.35
CA SER A 179 -1.56 -15.72 40.81
C SER A 179 -2.85 -14.88 40.82
N TRP A 180 -3.87 -15.31 40.07
CA TRP A 180 -5.21 -14.72 39.99
C TRP A 180 -6.28 -15.56 40.69
N LYS A 181 -5.97 -16.81 41.07
CA LYS A 181 -6.84 -17.74 41.81
C LYS A 181 -7.26 -17.28 43.20
N HIS A 182 -6.78 -16.14 43.69
CA HIS A 182 -7.30 -15.55 44.91
C HIS A 182 -8.59 -14.75 44.62
N ASP A 183 -9.69 -15.47 44.35
CA ASP A 183 -11.12 -15.20 44.60
C ASP A 183 -11.71 -13.77 44.57
N LEU A 184 -11.06 -12.77 43.95
CA LEU A 184 -11.52 -11.38 44.03
C LEU A 184 -12.52 -10.97 42.93
N LEU A 185 -12.64 -11.74 41.85
CA LEU A 185 -13.54 -11.42 40.74
C LEU A 185 -14.59 -12.52 40.56
N THR A 186 -15.86 -12.13 40.62
CA THR A 186 -16.99 -12.97 40.19
C THR A 186 -16.88 -13.26 38.70
N ASP A 187 -17.57 -14.31 38.22
CA ASP A 187 -17.60 -14.61 36.79
C ASP A 187 -18.18 -13.44 35.98
N GLU A 188 -19.16 -12.72 36.53
CA GLU A 188 -19.69 -11.48 35.95
C GLU A 188 -18.59 -10.39 35.80
N GLN A 189 -17.74 -10.22 36.81
CA GLN A 189 -16.64 -9.25 36.74
C GLN A 189 -15.54 -9.68 35.74
N LYS A 190 -15.27 -10.99 35.61
CA LYS A 190 -14.33 -11.52 34.62
C LYS A 190 -14.84 -11.29 33.20
N GLU A 191 -16.11 -11.58 32.93
CA GLU A 191 -16.74 -11.32 31.63
C GLU A 191 -16.80 -9.82 31.32
N SER A 192 -17.15 -8.98 32.31
CA SER A 192 -17.11 -7.53 32.17
C SER A 192 -15.70 -7.02 31.79
N LEU A 193 -14.66 -7.56 32.42
CA LEU A 193 -13.27 -7.20 32.11
C LEU A 193 -12.86 -7.66 30.69
N LYS A 194 -13.29 -8.85 30.25
CA LYS A 194 -13.06 -9.32 28.88
C LYS A 194 -13.72 -8.39 27.86
N GLU A 195 -14.98 -8.03 28.06
CA GLU A 195 -15.70 -7.11 27.17
C GLU A 195 -15.02 -5.73 27.11
N GLY A 196 -14.60 -5.19 28.25
CA GLY A 196 -13.84 -3.93 28.29
C GLY A 196 -12.51 -4.02 27.53
N MET A 197 -11.81 -5.16 27.63
CA MET A 197 -10.58 -5.41 26.85
C MET A 197 -10.87 -5.54 25.35
N TYR A 198 -11.95 -6.19 24.95
CA TYR A 198 -12.36 -6.28 23.55
C TYR A 198 -12.69 -4.90 22.97
N GLU A 199 -13.42 -4.07 23.72
CA GLU A 199 -13.74 -2.71 23.31
C GLU A 199 -12.47 -1.86 23.16
N PHE A 200 -11.55 -1.94 24.12
CA PHE A 200 -10.26 -1.24 24.06
C PHE A 200 -9.47 -1.62 22.82
N TRP A 201 -9.29 -2.92 22.56
CA TRP A 201 -8.53 -3.39 21.39
C TRP A 201 -9.21 -3.09 20.06
N GLY A 202 -10.55 -3.14 20.02
CA GLY A 202 -11.31 -2.75 18.84
C GLY A 202 -11.12 -1.27 18.51
N LYS A 203 -11.15 -0.39 19.52
CA LYS A 203 -10.86 1.05 19.34
C LYS A 203 -9.44 1.28 18.86
N LEU A 204 -8.45 0.62 19.46
CA LEU A 204 -7.06 0.77 19.06
C LEU A 204 -6.83 0.30 17.62
N LEU A 205 -7.34 -0.87 17.24
CA LEU A 205 -7.27 -1.36 15.87
C LEU A 205 -7.81 -0.33 14.88
N SER A 206 -9.01 0.20 15.15
CA SER A 206 -9.66 1.20 14.32
C SER A 206 -8.80 2.46 14.17
N GLN A 207 -8.21 2.95 15.25
CA GLN A 207 -7.29 4.09 15.24
C GLN A 207 -6.01 3.80 14.44
N CYS A 208 -5.39 2.63 14.63
CA CYS A 208 -4.18 2.23 13.89
C CYS A 208 -4.44 2.15 12.39
N ILE A 209 -5.54 1.52 11.99
CA ILE A 209 -5.96 1.42 10.60
C ILE A 209 -6.19 2.82 10.01
N SER A 210 -6.96 3.66 10.71
CA SER A 210 -7.28 5.02 10.24
C SER A 210 -6.03 5.89 10.11
N LYS A 211 -5.12 5.83 11.09
CA LYS A 211 -3.86 6.59 11.08
C LYS A 211 -2.90 6.08 10.00
N SER A 212 -2.82 4.77 9.79
CA SER A 212 -2.05 4.20 8.68
C SER A 212 -2.56 4.69 7.32
N LEU A 213 -3.87 4.64 7.10
CA LEU A 213 -4.45 5.13 5.85
C LEU A 213 -4.14 6.62 5.64
N LEU A 214 -4.27 7.43 6.69
CA LEU A 214 -3.94 8.85 6.64
C LEU A 214 -2.47 9.09 6.27
N LEU A 215 -1.54 8.36 6.90
CA LEU A 215 -0.11 8.44 6.58
C LEU A 215 0.15 8.04 5.13
N GLN A 216 -0.53 7.02 4.62
CA GLN A 216 -0.42 6.62 3.22
C GLN A 216 -0.92 7.71 2.27
N LYS A 217 -2.09 8.30 2.55
CA LYS A 217 -2.61 9.44 1.79
C LYS A 217 -1.63 10.62 1.79
N GLN A 218 -1.04 10.93 2.95
CA GLN A 218 -0.02 11.99 3.05
C GLN A 218 1.24 11.68 2.23
N ARG A 219 1.70 10.42 2.20
CA ARG A 219 2.83 10.01 1.35
C ARG A 219 2.50 10.15 -0.13
N ILE A 220 1.30 9.72 -0.54
CA ILE A 220 0.83 9.89 -1.92
C ILE A 220 0.76 11.38 -2.26
N GLU A 221 0.19 12.24 -1.41
CA GLU A 221 0.03 13.67 -1.68
C GLU A 221 1.37 14.44 -1.68
N THR A 222 2.33 14.05 -0.85
CA THR A 222 3.58 14.79 -0.66
C THR A 222 4.49 14.68 -1.88
N TYR A 223 4.62 15.78 -2.63
CA TYR A 223 5.37 15.86 -3.90
C TYR A 223 6.78 15.26 -3.83
N HIS A 224 7.57 15.61 -2.81
CA HIS A 224 8.97 15.18 -2.67
C HIS A 224 9.16 13.77 -2.09
N THR A 225 8.08 13.00 -1.92
CA THR A 225 8.15 11.63 -1.40
C THR A 225 8.19 10.62 -2.53
N TRP A 226 9.23 9.78 -2.54
CA TRP A 226 9.36 8.64 -3.44
C TRP A 226 8.18 7.68 -3.25
N ALA A 227 7.58 7.28 -4.37
CA ALA A 227 6.59 6.22 -4.35
C ALA A 227 7.33 4.87 -4.25
N ASP A 228 7.31 4.27 -3.06
CA ASP A 228 7.67 2.87 -2.90
C ASP A 228 6.67 1.97 -3.63
N MET A 229 7.00 0.68 -3.78
CA MET A 229 6.11 -0.27 -4.45
C MET A 229 4.72 -0.32 -3.79
N ASP A 230 4.65 -0.10 -2.48
CA ASP A 230 3.41 -0.16 -1.72
C ASP A 230 2.48 0.99 -2.10
N THR A 231 3.06 2.19 -2.23
CA THR A 231 2.39 3.37 -2.74
C THR A 231 1.92 3.15 -4.16
N ILE A 232 2.76 2.58 -5.02
CA ILE A 232 2.41 2.28 -6.41
C ILE A 232 1.24 1.29 -6.48
N LEU A 233 1.31 0.17 -5.75
CA LEU A 233 0.23 -0.79 -5.67
C LEU A 233 -1.06 -0.14 -5.19
N SER A 234 -0.98 0.80 -4.24
CA SER A 234 -2.16 1.50 -3.73
C SER A 234 -2.84 2.44 -4.71
N ILE A 235 -2.10 3.05 -5.64
CA ILE A 235 -2.66 4.03 -6.57
C ILE A 235 -2.97 3.45 -7.95
N THR A 236 -2.35 2.33 -8.31
CA THR A 236 -2.50 1.72 -9.64
C THR A 236 -3.93 1.38 -10.06
N PRO A 237 -4.85 0.93 -9.17
CA PRO A 237 -6.25 0.70 -9.55
C PRO A 237 -6.96 1.96 -10.08
N TYR A 238 -6.52 3.15 -9.66
CA TYR A 238 -7.14 4.42 -10.04
C TYR A 238 -6.54 5.01 -11.33
N LEU A 239 -5.41 4.49 -11.80
CA LEU A 239 -4.80 4.95 -13.05
C LEU A 239 -5.69 4.56 -14.25
N PRO A 240 -5.78 5.41 -15.29
CA PRO A 240 -6.58 5.12 -16.48
C PRO A 240 -5.88 4.17 -17.46
N TYR A 241 -4.67 3.69 -17.14
CA TYR A 241 -3.85 2.80 -17.96
C TYR A 241 -3.20 1.72 -17.08
N ASP A 242 -2.67 0.68 -17.70
CA ASP A 242 -1.91 -0.36 -17.04
C ASP A 242 -0.42 0.00 -16.99
N LEU A 243 0.28 -0.46 -15.96
CA LEU A 243 1.72 -0.35 -15.83
C LEU A 243 2.39 -1.72 -15.89
N ILE A 244 3.44 -1.82 -16.69
CA ILE A 244 4.37 -2.95 -16.68
C ILE A 244 5.73 -2.46 -16.19
N PHE A 245 6.26 -3.11 -15.16
CA PHE A 245 7.56 -2.80 -14.59
C PHE A 245 8.58 -3.81 -15.08
N ILE A 246 9.67 -3.32 -15.68
CA ILE A 246 10.85 -4.12 -16.03
C ILE A 246 11.91 -3.84 -14.96
N HIS A 247 12.47 -4.88 -14.36
CA HIS A 247 13.53 -4.70 -13.39
C HIS A 247 14.84 -4.31 -14.09
N SER A 248 15.50 -3.24 -13.65
CA SER A 248 16.72 -2.73 -14.29
C SER A 248 17.89 -3.71 -14.33
N GLU A 249 18.05 -4.51 -13.27
CA GLU A 249 19.15 -5.48 -13.16
C GLU A 249 18.86 -6.82 -13.85
N SER A 250 17.77 -7.52 -13.50
CA SER A 250 17.43 -8.81 -14.11
C SER A 250 16.92 -8.68 -15.55
N LYS A 251 16.32 -7.52 -15.88
CA LYS A 251 15.66 -7.24 -17.17
C LYS A 251 14.45 -8.12 -17.44
N ASP A 252 13.92 -8.74 -16.40
CA ASP A 252 12.67 -9.48 -16.43
C ASP A 252 11.50 -8.54 -16.10
N VAL A 253 10.29 -8.96 -16.46
CA VAL A 253 9.09 -8.30 -15.97
C VAL A 253 9.00 -8.56 -14.47
N TYR A 254 8.90 -7.47 -13.72
CA TYR A 254 8.81 -7.48 -12.27
C TYR A 254 7.35 -7.47 -11.82
N PHE A 255 6.52 -6.68 -12.51
CA PHE A 255 5.17 -6.43 -12.06
C PHE A 255 4.24 -5.97 -13.20
N ASP A 256 2.99 -6.41 -13.18
CA ASP A 256 1.92 -6.01 -14.11
C ASP A 256 0.64 -5.68 -13.32
N THR A 257 0.19 -4.43 -13.41
CA THR A 257 -0.95 -3.93 -12.64
C THR A 257 -2.28 -4.53 -13.07
N ARG A 258 -2.37 -5.11 -14.28
CA ARG A 258 -3.58 -5.78 -14.75
C ARG A 258 -3.98 -6.97 -13.87
N ASN A 259 -3.00 -7.58 -13.21
CA ASN A 259 -3.25 -8.69 -12.28
C ASN A 259 -3.82 -8.23 -10.94
N ILE A 260 -3.68 -6.94 -10.58
CA ILE A 260 -4.31 -6.39 -9.37
C ILE A 260 -5.80 -6.15 -9.63
N SER A 261 -6.14 -5.53 -10.76
CA SER A 261 -7.49 -5.07 -11.06
C SER A 261 -8.49 -6.20 -11.23
N SER A 262 -8.04 -7.41 -11.59
CA SER A 262 -8.90 -8.61 -11.64
C SER A 262 -9.26 -9.17 -10.26
N GLU A 263 -8.46 -8.89 -9.22
CA GLU A 263 -8.71 -9.36 -7.85
C GLU A 263 -9.39 -8.31 -6.97
N THR A 264 -9.08 -7.02 -7.15
CA THR A 264 -9.64 -5.91 -6.36
C THR A 264 -10.82 -5.19 -7.03
N GLY A 265 -11.06 -5.44 -8.32
CA GLY A 265 -11.93 -4.63 -9.20
C GLY A 265 -13.42 -4.57 -8.86
N GLN A 266 -13.93 -5.31 -7.88
CA GLN A 266 -15.34 -5.20 -7.47
C GLN A 266 -15.62 -4.05 -6.49
N ASN A 267 -14.62 -3.53 -5.77
CA ASN A 267 -14.84 -2.52 -4.73
C ASN A 267 -14.45 -1.09 -5.14
N GLY A 268 -13.37 -0.91 -5.90
CA GLY A 268 -12.87 0.43 -6.28
C GLY A 268 -13.72 1.17 -7.32
N GLN A 269 -14.55 0.46 -8.11
CA GLN A 269 -15.34 1.07 -9.19
C GLN A 269 -16.53 1.90 -8.69
N ASN A 270 -17.02 1.68 -7.47
CA ASN A 270 -18.13 2.47 -6.91
C ASN A 270 -17.72 3.91 -6.54
N GLY A 271 -16.43 4.20 -6.37
CA GLY A 271 -15.92 5.53 -6.04
C GLY A 271 -15.77 6.50 -7.23
N ARG A 272 -15.85 6.01 -8.48
CA ARG A 272 -15.75 6.82 -9.71
C ARG A 272 -16.99 7.67 -10.00
N GLN A 273 -18.04 7.56 -9.19
CA GLN A 273 -19.38 8.10 -9.47
C GLN A 273 -19.49 9.64 -9.44
N GLU A 274 -18.46 10.42 -9.05
CA GLU A 274 -18.66 11.87 -8.82
C GLU A 274 -17.71 12.89 -9.49
N GLN A 275 -16.58 12.55 -10.14
CA GLN A 275 -15.57 13.60 -10.46
C GLN A 275 -14.86 13.61 -11.82
N ASN A 276 -15.37 12.92 -12.86
CA ASN A 276 -14.85 13.12 -14.23
C ASN A 276 -15.35 14.44 -14.83
N ASN A 277 -14.74 15.56 -14.45
CA ASN A 277 -14.96 16.89 -15.02
C ASN A 277 -13.65 17.63 -15.32
N ILE A 278 -12.66 16.94 -15.92
CA ILE A 278 -11.49 17.61 -16.54
C ILE A 278 -11.26 17.00 -17.93
N SER A 279 -12.20 17.25 -18.82
CA SER A 279 -12.00 17.32 -20.27
C SER A 279 -13.11 18.20 -20.86
N PRO A 280 -12.78 19.25 -21.63
CA PRO A 280 -13.78 20.17 -22.12
C PRO A 280 -14.45 19.60 -23.38
N SER A 281 -15.56 18.89 -23.22
CA SER A 281 -16.57 18.75 -24.27
C SER A 281 -17.97 18.62 -23.67
N LEU A 282 -18.82 19.55 -24.05
CA LEU A 282 -20.22 19.71 -23.64
C LEU A 282 -21.14 18.63 -24.20
N ASP A 283 -22.15 18.32 -23.39
CA ASP A 283 -23.47 17.75 -23.70
C ASP A 283 -23.55 16.31 -24.24
N GLY A 284 -23.99 15.42 -23.35
CA GLY A 284 -24.41 14.06 -23.69
C GLY A 284 -24.52 13.23 -22.43
N SER A 285 -25.69 12.67 -22.15
CA SER A 285 -25.88 11.65 -21.11
C SER A 285 -24.91 10.50 -21.37
N VAL A 286 -23.87 10.37 -20.53
CA VAL A 286 -22.86 9.32 -20.64
C VAL A 286 -23.46 8.05 -20.05
N GLU A 287 -23.89 7.13 -20.91
CA GLU A 287 -23.97 5.73 -20.53
C GLU A 287 -22.54 5.25 -20.26
N ASP A 288 -22.33 4.78 -19.04
CA ASP A 288 -21.03 4.55 -18.42
C ASP A 288 -20.43 3.24 -18.96
N GLU A 289 -19.75 3.32 -20.10
CA GLU A 289 -19.00 2.21 -20.65
C GLU A 289 -17.76 1.97 -19.76
N THR A 290 -17.83 0.94 -18.91
CA THR A 290 -16.60 0.36 -18.36
C THR A 290 -15.74 -0.07 -19.54
N LEU A 291 -14.71 0.72 -19.86
CA LEU A 291 -13.75 0.42 -20.92
C LEU A 291 -13.33 -1.04 -20.78
N ASP A 292 -13.44 -1.79 -21.88
CA ASP A 292 -12.96 -3.17 -21.91
C ASP A 292 -11.50 -3.17 -21.42
N PRO A 293 -11.12 -4.02 -20.45
CA PRO A 293 -9.73 -4.15 -20.04
C PRO A 293 -8.75 -4.36 -21.20
N SER A 294 -9.20 -4.84 -22.38
CA SER A 294 -8.36 -4.90 -23.58
C SER A 294 -8.09 -3.55 -24.25
N GLU A 295 -8.86 -2.51 -23.95
CA GLU A 295 -8.73 -1.17 -24.51
C GLU A 295 -7.90 -0.22 -23.64
N ARG A 296 -7.51 -0.65 -22.43
CA ARG A 296 -6.62 0.14 -21.57
C ARG A 296 -5.26 0.30 -22.24
N GLU A 297 -4.78 1.53 -22.27
CA GLU A 297 -3.42 1.83 -22.68
C GLU A 297 -2.42 1.21 -21.67
N VAL A 298 -1.22 0.89 -22.14
CA VAL A 298 -0.15 0.29 -21.32
C VAL A 298 1.07 1.20 -21.35
N VAL A 299 1.59 1.53 -20.17
CA VAL A 299 2.83 2.27 -19.97
C VAL A 299 3.87 1.35 -19.35
N ILE A 300 5.08 1.34 -19.91
CA ILE A 300 6.16 0.48 -19.44
C ILE A 300 7.19 1.33 -18.70
N LEU A 301 7.52 0.91 -17.50
CA LEU A 301 8.47 1.58 -16.61
C LEU A 301 9.66 0.67 -16.34
N LEU A 302 10.85 1.25 -16.30
CA LEU A 302 12.05 0.61 -15.81
C LEU A 302 12.17 0.90 -14.31
N TYR A 303 12.20 -0.15 -13.50
CA TYR A 303 12.28 -0.09 -12.04
C TYR A 303 13.72 -0.31 -11.56
N TYR A 304 14.17 0.59 -10.70
CA TYR A 304 15.43 0.47 -9.98
C TYR A 304 15.15 0.18 -8.51
N PRO A 305 15.82 -0.82 -7.90
CA PRO A 305 15.61 -1.19 -6.48
C PRO A 305 15.68 -0.02 -5.50
N ASP A 306 16.46 1.02 -5.82
CA ASP A 306 16.59 2.25 -5.03
C ASP A 306 15.41 3.23 -5.19
N CYS A 307 14.20 2.74 -5.49
CA CYS A 307 12.96 3.52 -5.68
C CYS A 307 13.02 4.57 -6.81
N HIS A 308 13.79 4.30 -7.87
CA HIS A 308 13.83 5.15 -9.07
C HIS A 308 13.08 4.49 -10.23
N PHE A 309 12.51 5.33 -11.10
CA PHE A 309 11.73 4.89 -12.25
C PHE A 309 12.15 5.69 -13.49
N GLU A 310 12.12 5.04 -14.64
CA GLU A 310 12.29 5.68 -15.94
C GLU A 310 11.23 5.16 -16.92
N ASN A 311 10.77 6.01 -17.84
CA ASN A 311 9.84 5.57 -18.88
C ASN A 311 10.59 4.74 -19.93
N VAL A 312 9.97 3.64 -20.40
CA VAL A 312 10.49 2.82 -21.49
C VAL A 312 9.69 3.10 -22.75
N GLY A 313 10.40 3.50 -23.80
CA GLY A 313 9.86 3.63 -25.14
C GLY A 313 10.43 2.59 -26.10
N ARG A 314 9.78 2.43 -27.25
CA ARG A 314 10.22 1.57 -28.35
C ARG A 314 10.48 2.42 -29.59
N ILE A 315 11.66 2.26 -30.19
CA ILE A 315 11.96 2.86 -31.50
C ILE A 315 11.25 2.05 -32.58
N VAL A 316 10.46 2.73 -33.40
CA VAL A 316 9.83 2.19 -34.60
C VAL A 316 10.18 3.06 -35.81
N ASN A 317 10.24 2.47 -36.99
CA ASN A 317 10.38 3.24 -38.24
C ASN A 317 8.98 3.50 -38.79
N ASN A 318 8.70 4.74 -39.17
CA ASN A 318 7.49 5.05 -39.94
C ASN A 318 7.66 4.63 -41.41
N GLU A 319 6.60 4.76 -42.22
CA GLU A 319 6.60 4.42 -43.65
C GLU A 319 7.69 5.17 -44.45
N ASP A 320 8.08 6.37 -44.00
CA ASP A 320 9.16 7.18 -44.61
C ASP A 320 10.57 6.78 -44.13
N GLY A 321 10.70 5.74 -43.30
CA GLY A 321 11.97 5.31 -42.71
C GLY A 321 12.51 6.22 -41.60
N LYS A 322 11.73 7.20 -41.11
CA LYS A 322 12.07 8.02 -39.95
C LYS A 322 11.78 7.27 -38.65
N GLN A 323 12.71 7.36 -37.72
CA GLN A 323 12.55 6.80 -36.38
C GLN A 323 11.57 7.64 -35.55
N LYS A 324 10.58 6.97 -34.98
CA LYS A 324 9.66 7.49 -33.96
C LYS A 324 9.80 6.65 -32.69
N ILE A 325 9.53 7.26 -31.55
CA ILE A 325 9.49 6.56 -30.26
C ILE A 325 8.03 6.43 -29.83
N ILE A 326 7.56 5.20 -29.65
CA ILE A 326 6.27 4.87 -29.03
C ILE A 326 6.50 4.65 -27.53
N ARG A 327 5.61 5.16 -26.68
CA ARG A 327 5.69 5.05 -25.21
C ARG A 327 4.37 4.63 -24.55
N VAL A 328 3.30 4.67 -25.33
CA VAL A 328 1.97 4.22 -24.95
C VAL A 328 1.68 3.06 -25.89
N PHE A 329 1.36 1.92 -25.30
CA PHE A 329 1.15 0.67 -25.99
C PHE A 329 -0.29 0.22 -25.79
N GLN A 330 -0.75 -0.70 -26.63
CA GLN A 330 -2.04 -1.35 -26.44
C GLN A 330 -1.86 -2.72 -25.81
N ASN A 331 -2.90 -3.18 -25.12
CA ASN A 331 -2.90 -4.47 -24.45
C ASN A 331 -2.69 -5.65 -25.42
N ASP A 332 -3.06 -5.48 -26.69
CA ASP A 332 -2.93 -6.45 -27.78
C ASP A 332 -1.65 -6.30 -28.62
N ASP A 333 -0.81 -5.30 -28.35
CA ASP A 333 0.49 -5.18 -29.00
C ASP A 333 1.29 -6.48 -28.80
N ASP A 334 1.83 -7.05 -29.88
CA ASP A 334 2.62 -8.30 -29.82
C ASP A 334 3.75 -8.22 -28.78
N PHE A 335 4.34 -7.03 -28.67
CA PHE A 335 5.41 -6.74 -27.71
C PHE A 335 4.92 -6.79 -26.26
N VAL A 336 3.75 -6.21 -25.96
CA VAL A 336 3.14 -6.25 -24.62
C VAL A 336 2.76 -7.69 -24.26
N ARG A 337 2.23 -8.46 -25.21
CA ARG A 337 1.95 -9.89 -25.03
C ARG A 337 3.22 -10.69 -24.75
N GLU A 338 4.31 -10.43 -25.48
CA GLU A 338 5.59 -11.10 -25.25
C GLU A 338 6.17 -10.79 -23.86
N LEU A 339 6.10 -9.53 -23.42
CA LEU A 339 6.49 -9.12 -22.07
C LEU A 339 5.73 -9.93 -21.01
N ARG A 340 4.41 -10.04 -21.16
CA ARG A 340 3.56 -10.75 -20.21
C ARG A 340 3.78 -12.25 -20.18
N MET A 341 4.14 -12.88 -21.30
CA MET A 341 4.45 -14.32 -21.34
C MET A 341 5.74 -14.68 -20.62
N LYS A 342 6.54 -13.70 -20.19
CA LYS A 342 7.78 -13.91 -19.43
C LYS A 342 7.61 -13.76 -17.91
N ASN A 343 6.46 -13.27 -17.47
CA ASN A 343 5.97 -13.45 -16.09
C ASN A 343 5.43 -14.86 -15.93
#